data_AF-A0A202DM85-F1
#
_entry.id   AF-A0A202DM85-F1
#
_cell.length_a   1.000
_cell.length_b   1.000
_cell.length_c   1.000
_cell.angle_alpha   90.00
_cell.angle_beta   90.00
_cell.angle_gamma   90.00
#
_symmetry.space_group_name_H-M   'P 1'
#
loop_
_entity.id
_entity.type
_entity.pdbx_description
1 polymer ?
#
loop_
_entity_poly.entity_id
_entity_poly.type
_entity_poly.pdbx_seq_one_letter_code
_entity_poly.pdbx_strand_id
1 'polypeptide(L)'
;SGYGRLFLNQRYQGVYQMVGQTTESLLRRKRRMPGDIYNGDTRTIWEDPQAWTKNANFDSKDKDNRDPLIRFLKSLEEAQPGSKKPAGDILRDLQETMHVESFLKSWAIQVIAGSMHQDATHNQKFYWDPSSGKIEPIIWDTFGHGKYYELDEDLDSPLVPTHLALIRFPHLTLEKYQFLYQAIQQLEADKFQENWIGQYKNMIQRDMKSARVVDYGYLTRKPFRPMNYFRWGVNREFGRVLEFVPKRYSQLRSALNRFDGKWAWCAVDTDRAEGRLALSGHVPIEILEMRQNNKPIGYKIHWEIDSDRDVSFVTKRLYPGRGIIPGGAWHSNY
;
A
#
# COMPACT_ATOMS: atom_id res chain seq x y z
N SER A 1 18.04 5.99 7.22
CA SER A 1 19.21 5.17 6.80
C SER A 1 20.36 6.10 6.49
N GLY A 2 21.59 5.68 6.73
CA GLY A 2 22.80 6.46 6.42
C GLY A 2 23.56 5.84 5.25
N TYR A 3 24.55 6.56 4.72
CA TYR A 3 25.53 6.01 3.82
C TYR A 3 26.91 5.98 4.50
N GLY A 4 27.77 5.05 4.08
CA GLY A 4 29.15 4.94 4.55
C GLY A 4 30.14 4.98 3.39
N ARG A 5 31.35 5.45 3.67
CA ARG A 5 32.50 5.34 2.76
C ARG A 5 33.27 4.08 3.14
N LEU A 6 33.43 3.14 2.22
CA LEU A 6 34.18 1.92 2.50
C LEU A 6 35.65 2.09 2.08
N PHE A 7 36.57 1.75 2.99
CA PHE A 7 38.00 1.67 2.71
C PHE A 7 38.50 0.26 3.04
N LEU A 8 39.13 -0.40 2.07
CA LEU A 8 39.77 -1.71 2.25
C LEU A 8 41.26 -1.55 1.96
N ASN A 9 42.12 -1.94 2.91
CA ASN A 9 43.57 -1.76 2.82
C ASN A 9 43.97 -0.32 2.42
N GLN A 10 43.36 0.67 3.10
CA GLN A 10 43.53 2.10 2.86
C GLN A 10 43.10 2.59 1.46
N ARG A 11 42.42 1.76 0.67
CA ARG A 11 41.90 2.12 -0.65
C ARG A 11 40.40 2.34 -0.60
N TYR A 12 39.95 3.50 -1.07
CA TYR A 12 38.54 3.84 -1.16
C TYR A 12 37.82 2.92 -2.18
N GLN A 13 36.78 2.24 -1.72
CA GLN A 13 36.00 1.29 -2.51
C GLN A 13 34.71 1.91 -3.06
N GLY A 14 34.15 2.90 -2.36
CA GLY A 14 32.94 3.58 -2.81
C GLY A 14 31.99 3.95 -1.67
N VAL A 15 30.80 4.38 -2.07
CA VAL A 15 29.68 4.70 -1.18
C VAL A 15 28.80 3.45 -1.03
N TYR A 16 28.46 3.13 0.22
CA TYR A 16 27.60 2.00 0.56
C TYR A 16 26.40 2.49 1.36
N GLN A 17 25.23 1.91 1.09
CA GLN A 17 24.05 2.15 1.91
C GLN A 17 24.14 1.30 3.17
N MET A 18 24.02 1.94 4.34
CA MET A 18 23.94 1.22 5.61
C MET A 18 22.48 0.84 5.87
N VAL A 19 22.21 -0.45 5.81
CA VAL A 19 20.89 -1.02 6.06
C VAL A 19 20.91 -1.75 7.41
N GLY A 20 19.97 -1.39 8.29
CA GLY A 20 19.82 -2.07 9.57
C GLY A 20 19.24 -3.46 9.36
N GLN A 21 19.90 -4.49 9.91
CA GLN A 21 19.41 -5.86 9.81
C GLN A 21 18.10 -6.05 10.60
N THR A 22 17.20 -6.88 10.06
CA THR A 22 15.92 -7.24 10.68
C THR A 22 16.12 -8.32 11.75
N THR A 23 16.73 -7.90 12.86
CA THR A 23 17.00 -8.72 14.04
C THR A 23 16.41 -8.07 15.28
N GLU A 24 16.52 -8.73 16.42
CA GLU A 24 16.08 -8.18 17.72
C GLU A 24 16.66 -6.78 18.02
N SER A 25 17.86 -6.48 17.51
CA SER A 25 18.45 -5.14 17.64
C SER A 25 17.60 -4.05 16.99
N LEU A 26 16.86 -4.35 15.91
CA LEU A 26 15.90 -3.42 15.31
C LEU A 26 14.77 -3.11 16.30
N LEU A 27 14.19 -4.14 16.91
CA LEU A 27 13.10 -4.03 17.88
C LEU A 27 13.52 -3.15 19.07
N ARG A 28 14.69 -3.44 19.66
CA ARG A 28 15.25 -2.68 20.79
C ARG A 28 15.47 -1.21 20.44
N ARG A 29 16.04 -0.90 19.27
CA ARG A 29 16.21 0.50 18.81
C ARG A 29 14.88 1.23 18.62
N LYS A 30 13.82 0.51 18.29
CA LYS A 30 12.45 1.04 18.13
C LYS A 30 11.64 0.98 19.42
N ARG A 31 12.25 0.60 20.55
CA ARG A 31 11.59 0.44 21.86
C ARG A 31 10.38 -0.50 21.78
N ARG A 32 10.49 -1.54 20.95
CA ARG A 32 9.51 -2.62 20.84
C ARG A 32 9.96 -3.77 21.73
N MET A 33 9.00 -4.58 22.17
CA MET A 33 9.33 -5.79 22.90
C MET A 33 10.16 -6.72 22.01
N PRO A 34 11.11 -7.49 22.58
CA PRO A 34 11.67 -8.63 21.87
C PRO A 34 10.53 -9.52 21.42
N GLY A 35 10.59 -10.03 20.20
CA GLY A 35 9.58 -10.89 19.61
C GLY A 35 10.17 -11.67 18.44
N ASP A 36 9.36 -12.51 17.83
CA ASP A 36 9.82 -13.32 16.70
C ASP A 36 9.92 -12.46 15.44
N ILE A 37 10.98 -12.66 14.65
CA ILE A 37 11.10 -12.09 13.30
C ILE A 37 11.22 -13.24 12.30
N TYR A 38 10.33 -13.26 11.31
CA TYR A 38 10.31 -14.25 10.24
C TYR A 38 10.70 -13.59 8.91
N ASN A 39 11.60 -14.22 8.15
CA ASN A 39 12.02 -13.80 6.82
C ASN A 39 11.63 -14.89 5.80
N GLY A 40 10.98 -14.48 4.72
CA GLY A 40 10.55 -15.36 3.64
C GLY A 40 11.10 -14.90 2.29
N ASP A 41 11.87 -15.78 1.65
CA ASP A 41 12.52 -15.56 0.35
C ASP A 41 12.50 -16.84 -0.50
N THR A 42 11.34 -17.52 -0.53
CA THR A 42 11.11 -18.69 -1.39
C THR A 42 9.62 -18.79 -1.75
N ARG A 43 9.29 -19.62 -2.76
CA ARG A 43 7.92 -19.80 -3.25
C ARG A 43 6.99 -20.45 -2.23
N THR A 44 7.54 -21.27 -1.33
CA THR A 44 6.77 -22.11 -0.40
C THR A 44 6.50 -21.46 0.94
N ILE A 45 6.88 -20.19 1.15
CA ILE A 45 6.73 -19.53 2.44
C ILE A 45 5.27 -19.46 2.90
N TRP A 46 4.31 -19.34 1.99
CA TRP A 46 2.91 -19.26 2.39
C TRP A 46 2.26 -20.63 2.67
N GLU A 47 2.92 -21.71 2.29
CA GLU A 47 2.43 -23.09 2.41
C GLU A 47 3.06 -23.80 3.60
N ASP A 48 4.34 -23.51 3.87
CA ASP A 48 5.12 -24.17 4.91
C ASP A 48 5.72 -23.14 5.87
N PRO A 49 5.27 -23.12 7.15
CA PRO A 49 5.87 -22.30 8.20
C PRO A 49 7.38 -22.52 8.36
N GLN A 50 7.91 -23.71 8.04
CA GLN A 50 9.34 -24.03 8.13
C GLN A 50 10.16 -23.39 7.01
N ALA A 51 9.53 -23.03 5.89
CA ALA A 51 10.21 -22.32 4.81
C ALA A 51 10.60 -20.87 5.18
N TRP A 52 10.04 -20.33 6.27
CA TRP A 52 10.47 -19.05 6.82
C TRP A 52 11.74 -19.20 7.66
N THR A 53 12.72 -18.32 7.46
CA THR A 53 13.86 -18.21 8.38
C THR A 53 13.45 -17.38 9.59
N LYS A 54 13.73 -17.89 10.80
CA LYS A 54 13.45 -17.17 12.05
C LYS A 54 14.71 -16.40 12.51
N ASN A 55 14.68 -15.08 12.38
CA ASN A 55 15.83 -14.18 12.58
C ASN A 55 15.91 -13.54 13.98
N ALA A 56 14.84 -13.64 14.76
CA ALA A 56 14.79 -13.27 16.16
C ALA A 56 13.79 -14.18 16.87
N ASN A 57 13.99 -14.39 18.17
CA ASN A 57 13.16 -15.25 19.00
C ASN A 57 12.69 -14.49 20.24
N PHE A 58 11.42 -14.63 20.58
CA PHE A 58 10.86 -14.16 21.85
C PHE A 58 11.37 -15.01 23.01
N ASP A 59 11.15 -16.32 22.95
CA ASP A 59 11.58 -17.26 23.98
C ASP A 59 12.91 -17.92 23.60
N SER A 60 13.91 -17.69 24.44
CA SER A 60 15.22 -18.32 24.31
C SER A 60 15.21 -19.84 24.54
N LYS A 61 14.19 -20.37 25.23
CA LYS A 61 14.02 -21.78 25.57
C LYS A 61 13.26 -22.57 24.49
N ASP A 62 12.42 -21.91 23.71
CA ASP A 62 11.62 -22.51 22.64
C ASP A 62 11.82 -21.75 21.33
N LYS A 63 13.02 -21.89 20.77
CA LYS A 63 13.44 -21.17 19.56
C LYS A 63 12.66 -21.61 18.33
N ASP A 64 12.18 -22.85 18.32
CA ASP A 64 11.52 -23.47 17.18
C ASP A 64 10.00 -23.23 17.15
N ASN A 65 9.44 -22.61 18.20
CA ASN A 65 8.04 -22.22 18.23
C ASN A 65 7.69 -21.31 17.04
N ARG A 66 6.71 -21.75 16.24
CA ARG A 66 6.16 -20.99 15.11
C ARG A 66 4.64 -20.86 15.20
N ASP A 67 4.04 -21.14 16.35
CA ASP A 67 2.58 -21.12 16.53
C ASP A 67 1.95 -19.79 16.12
N PRO A 68 2.56 -18.61 16.38
CA PRO A 68 2.02 -17.36 15.87
C PRO A 68 1.98 -17.29 14.34
N LEU A 69 3.08 -17.70 13.68
CA LEU A 69 3.16 -17.74 12.22
C LEU A 69 2.20 -18.77 11.62
N ILE A 70 2.09 -19.96 12.22
CA ILE A 70 1.17 -21.02 11.78
C ILE A 70 -0.27 -20.52 11.80
N ARG A 71 -0.70 -19.89 12.91
CA ARG A 71 -2.05 -19.34 13.03
C ARG A 71 -2.31 -18.23 12.01
N PHE A 72 -1.33 -17.36 11.79
CA PHE A 72 -1.42 -16.31 10.79
C PHE A 72 -1.55 -16.88 9.37
N LEU A 73 -0.66 -17.80 8.96
CA LEU A 73 -0.71 -18.42 7.62
C LEU A 73 -2.04 -19.15 7.39
N LYS A 74 -2.53 -19.89 8.39
CA LYS A 74 -3.84 -20.54 8.33
C LYS A 74 -4.99 -19.53 8.15
N SER A 75 -4.96 -18.40 8.85
CA SER A 75 -5.99 -17.36 8.66
C SER A 75 -5.97 -16.76 7.26
N LEU A 76 -4.80 -16.65 6.62
CA LEU A 76 -4.67 -16.21 5.22
C LEU A 76 -5.16 -17.26 4.22
N GLU A 77 -4.89 -18.54 4.48
CA GLU A 77 -5.40 -19.66 3.67
C GLU A 77 -6.93 -19.67 3.68
N GLU A 78 -7.54 -19.54 4.87
CA GLU A 78 -8.99 -19.45 5.03
C GLU A 78 -9.60 -18.16 4.46
N ALA A 79 -8.77 -17.13 4.24
CA ALA A 79 -9.14 -15.89 3.58
C ALA A 79 -8.98 -15.93 2.05
N GLN A 80 -8.52 -17.03 1.46
CA GLN A 80 -8.41 -17.14 -0.01
C GLN A 80 -9.79 -17.22 -0.71
N PRO A 81 -9.87 -16.81 -1.99
CA PRO A 81 -11.08 -16.97 -2.78
C PRO A 81 -11.57 -18.44 -2.79
N GLY A 82 -12.88 -18.64 -2.64
CA GLY A 82 -13.48 -19.98 -2.59
C GLY A 82 -13.60 -20.58 -1.18
N SER A 83 -13.10 -19.91 -0.14
CA SER A 83 -13.36 -20.29 1.24
C SER A 83 -14.86 -20.34 1.55
N LYS A 84 -15.29 -21.39 2.24
CA LYS A 84 -16.67 -21.59 2.71
C LYS A 84 -16.96 -20.89 4.04
N LYS A 85 -15.93 -20.33 4.67
CA LYS A 85 -16.04 -19.67 5.97
C LYS A 85 -16.80 -18.33 5.83
N PRO A 86 -17.73 -18.00 6.73
CA PRO A 86 -18.42 -16.72 6.68
C PRO A 86 -17.43 -15.54 6.70
N ALA A 87 -17.71 -14.49 5.92
CA ALA A 87 -16.82 -13.35 5.78
C ALA A 87 -16.48 -12.68 7.13
N GLY A 88 -17.46 -12.58 8.04
CA GLY A 88 -17.25 -12.05 9.38
C GLY A 88 -16.30 -12.89 10.23
N ASP A 89 -16.34 -14.21 10.09
CA ASP A 89 -15.40 -15.12 10.78
C ASP A 89 -14.00 -15.03 10.19
N ILE A 90 -13.87 -14.88 8.86
CA ILE A 90 -12.57 -14.65 8.22
C ILE A 90 -11.96 -13.34 8.74
N LEU A 91 -12.75 -12.26 8.77
CA LEU A 91 -12.28 -10.95 9.23
C LEU A 91 -11.82 -11.00 10.69
N ARG A 92 -12.59 -11.65 11.57
CA ARG A 92 -12.22 -11.83 12.98
C ARG A 92 -10.87 -12.55 13.09
N ASP A 93 -10.71 -13.66 12.41
CA ASP A 93 -9.47 -14.45 12.49
C ASP A 93 -8.25 -13.69 11.94
N LEU A 94 -8.42 -12.89 10.87
CA LEU A 94 -7.38 -11.97 10.43
C LEU A 94 -7.07 -10.92 11.52
N GLN A 95 -8.09 -10.29 12.10
CA GLN A 95 -7.89 -9.30 13.17
C GLN A 95 -7.23 -9.87 14.43
N GLU A 96 -7.41 -11.16 14.71
CA GLU A 96 -6.78 -11.86 15.83
C GLU A 96 -5.30 -12.20 15.57
N THR A 97 -4.91 -12.49 14.33
CA THR A 97 -3.55 -12.95 14.01
C THR A 97 -2.63 -11.85 13.44
N MET A 98 -3.18 -10.79 12.85
CA MET A 98 -2.42 -9.70 12.23
C MET A 98 -2.87 -8.31 12.67
N HIS A 99 -1.92 -7.38 12.69
CA HIS A 99 -2.21 -5.96 12.88
C HIS A 99 -2.66 -5.36 11.54
N VAL A 100 -3.95 -5.49 11.22
CA VAL A 100 -4.56 -5.10 9.94
C VAL A 100 -4.11 -3.72 9.46
N GLU A 101 -4.19 -2.71 10.32
CA GLU A 101 -3.78 -1.33 10.00
C GLU A 101 -2.31 -1.25 9.52
N SER A 102 -1.40 -2.03 10.10
CA SER A 102 0.02 -2.01 9.73
C SER A 102 0.24 -2.62 8.34
N PHE A 103 -0.54 -3.64 7.99
CA PHE A 103 -0.55 -4.22 6.64
C PHE A 103 -1.15 -3.28 5.59
N LEU A 104 -2.24 -2.58 5.91
CA LEU A 104 -2.82 -1.56 5.03
C LEU A 104 -1.84 -0.41 4.79
N LYS A 105 -1.16 0.07 5.84
CA LYS A 105 -0.10 1.08 5.72
C LYS A 105 1.10 0.58 4.90
N SER A 106 1.54 -0.67 5.09
CA SER A 106 2.64 -1.21 4.28
C SER A 106 2.25 -1.32 2.81
N TRP A 107 1.02 -1.73 2.52
CA TRP A 107 0.53 -1.80 1.15
C TRP A 107 0.44 -0.40 0.53
N ALA A 108 -0.11 0.58 1.25
CA ALA A 108 -0.13 1.97 0.81
C ALA A 108 1.28 2.49 0.48
N ILE A 109 2.30 2.16 1.28
CA ILE A 109 3.69 2.53 1.01
C ILE A 109 4.22 1.88 -0.26
N GLN A 110 3.92 0.61 -0.53
CA GLN A 110 4.33 -0.05 -1.78
C GLN A 110 3.69 0.61 -3.00
N VAL A 111 2.40 0.97 -2.91
CA VAL A 111 1.67 1.71 -3.96
C VAL A 111 2.31 3.09 -4.20
N ILE A 112 2.60 3.84 -3.13
CA ILE A 112 3.29 5.15 -3.24
C ILE A 112 4.65 5.00 -3.90
N ALA A 113 5.44 4.01 -3.45
CA ALA A 113 6.78 3.78 -3.96
C ALA A 113 6.80 3.24 -5.40
N GLY A 114 5.67 2.73 -5.92
CA GLY A 114 5.65 1.99 -7.18
C GLY A 114 6.57 0.77 -7.10
N SER A 115 6.39 -0.03 -6.05
CA SER A 115 7.20 -1.20 -5.76
C SER A 115 6.42 -2.48 -6.01
N MET A 116 7.01 -3.40 -6.79
CA MET A 116 6.58 -4.81 -6.87
C MET A 116 7.63 -5.76 -6.29
N HIS A 117 8.69 -5.24 -5.68
CA HIS A 117 9.85 -6.04 -5.28
C HIS A 117 9.59 -6.89 -4.03
N GLN A 118 8.49 -6.59 -3.33
CA GLN A 118 7.92 -7.42 -2.29
C GLN A 118 6.72 -8.18 -2.88
N ASP A 119 6.96 -9.40 -3.35
CA ASP A 119 5.97 -10.26 -3.99
C ASP A 119 5.71 -11.54 -3.17
N ALA A 120 4.80 -12.41 -3.61
CA ALA A 120 4.46 -13.64 -2.91
C ALA A 120 5.64 -14.61 -2.66
N THR A 121 6.85 -14.33 -3.14
CA THR A 121 8.00 -15.24 -3.04
C THR A 121 9.26 -14.57 -2.50
N HIS A 122 9.28 -13.25 -2.43
CA HIS A 122 10.48 -12.47 -2.13
C HIS A 122 10.23 -11.30 -1.18
N ASN A 123 11.23 -10.99 -0.35
CA ASN A 123 11.28 -9.86 0.57
C ASN A 123 10.15 -9.80 1.60
N GLN A 124 9.61 -10.95 1.98
CA GLN A 124 8.63 -10.99 3.06
C GLN A 124 9.33 -10.98 4.41
N LYS A 125 8.97 -10.04 5.27
CA LYS A 125 9.48 -9.99 6.64
C LYS A 125 8.36 -9.65 7.60
N PHE A 126 8.26 -10.44 8.66
CA PHE A 126 7.23 -10.30 9.67
C PHE A 126 7.84 -10.19 11.05
N TYR A 127 7.23 -9.35 11.87
CA TYR A 127 7.46 -9.27 13.31
C TYR A 127 6.20 -9.78 14.01
N TRP A 128 6.33 -10.74 14.90
CA TRP A 128 5.25 -11.08 15.82
C TRP A 128 5.44 -10.30 17.12
N ASP A 129 4.45 -9.47 17.45
CA ASP A 129 4.43 -8.62 18.63
C ASP A 129 3.83 -9.35 19.84
N PRO A 130 4.62 -9.71 20.87
CA PRO A 130 4.09 -10.50 21.98
C PRO A 130 3.08 -9.73 22.84
N SER A 131 3.03 -8.38 22.78
CA SER A 131 2.08 -7.59 23.57
C SER A 131 0.67 -7.65 23.02
N SER A 132 0.55 -7.65 21.69
CA SER A 132 -0.74 -7.75 21.01
C SER A 132 -1.07 -9.18 20.60
N GLY A 133 -0.07 -10.05 20.53
CA GLY A 133 -0.19 -11.40 19.98
C GLY A 133 -0.30 -11.43 18.46
N LYS A 134 -0.05 -10.31 17.76
CA LYS A 134 -0.32 -10.13 16.33
C LYS A 134 0.95 -10.02 15.50
N ILE A 135 0.85 -10.38 14.22
CA ILE A 135 1.90 -10.18 13.23
C ILE A 135 1.81 -8.79 12.59
N GLU A 136 2.96 -8.18 12.36
CA GLU A 136 3.17 -6.91 11.66
C GLU A 136 4.15 -7.08 10.49
N PRO A 137 3.97 -6.36 9.37
CA PRO A 137 4.93 -6.35 8.27
C PRO A 137 6.15 -5.50 8.62
N ILE A 138 7.33 -5.98 8.22
CA ILE A 138 8.56 -5.18 8.18
C ILE A 138 8.85 -4.87 6.71
N ILE A 139 8.74 -3.60 6.34
CA ILE A 139 9.05 -3.14 4.98
C ILE A 139 10.55 -3.36 4.71
N TRP A 140 10.85 -4.09 3.64
CA TRP A 140 12.20 -4.44 3.27
C TRP A 140 12.39 -4.40 1.76
N ASP A 141 13.55 -3.90 1.34
CA ASP A 141 14.01 -3.87 -0.05
C ASP A 141 12.90 -3.57 -1.08
N THR A 142 12.16 -2.48 -0.84
CA THR A 142 11.01 -2.13 -1.68
C THR A 142 11.40 -1.78 -3.10
N PHE A 143 12.63 -1.33 -3.35
CA PHE A 143 13.17 -1.16 -4.69
C PHE A 143 12.18 -0.54 -5.73
N GLY A 144 11.60 0.61 -5.36
CA GLY A 144 10.59 1.32 -6.17
C GLY A 144 11.18 2.43 -7.07
N HIS A 145 10.38 3.47 -7.30
CA HIS A 145 10.72 4.70 -8.04
C HIS A 145 10.99 4.52 -9.55
N GLY A 146 10.14 3.75 -10.22
CA GLY A 146 10.13 3.65 -11.69
C GLY A 146 11.16 2.68 -12.28
N LYS A 147 11.81 1.85 -11.45
CA LYS A 147 12.79 0.86 -11.93
C LYS A 147 12.15 -0.36 -12.59
N TYR A 148 11.02 -0.81 -12.08
CA TYR A 148 10.26 -1.96 -12.59
C TYR A 148 8.79 -1.63 -12.88
N TYR A 149 8.41 -0.37 -12.69
CA TYR A 149 7.01 0.03 -12.62
C TYR A 149 6.64 0.85 -13.85
N GLU A 150 5.61 0.39 -14.57
CA GLU A 150 4.91 1.21 -15.55
C GLU A 150 3.85 2.03 -14.82
N LEU A 151 3.64 3.25 -15.27
CA LEU A 151 2.84 4.25 -14.56
C LEU A 151 1.33 3.85 -14.45
N ASP A 152 0.86 2.80 -15.13
CA ASP A 152 -0.58 2.50 -15.28
C ASP A 152 -1.15 1.36 -14.40
N GLU A 153 -0.43 0.91 -13.37
CA GLU A 153 -0.97 -0.17 -12.52
C GLU A 153 -2.10 0.25 -11.58
N ASP A 154 -3.03 -0.69 -11.38
CA ASP A 154 -4.16 -0.64 -10.48
C ASP A 154 -3.71 -0.46 -9.01
N LEU A 155 -4.35 0.48 -8.29
CA LEU A 155 -4.12 0.72 -6.85
C LEU A 155 -4.41 -0.52 -6.00
N ASP A 156 -5.18 -1.45 -6.56
CA ASP A 156 -5.67 -2.65 -5.93
C ASP A 156 -4.96 -3.93 -6.35
N SER A 157 -3.93 -3.83 -7.19
CA SER A 157 -3.14 -4.98 -7.63
C SER A 157 -2.57 -5.74 -6.41
N PRO A 158 -3.03 -6.97 -6.13
CA PRO A 158 -2.60 -7.71 -4.96
C PRO A 158 -1.32 -8.49 -5.30
N LEU A 159 -0.21 -8.11 -4.65
CA LEU A 159 1.12 -8.69 -4.89
C LEU A 159 1.42 -9.90 -3.98
N VAL A 160 0.71 -10.01 -2.86
CA VAL A 160 0.95 -11.01 -1.82
C VAL A 160 -0.39 -11.52 -1.24
N PRO A 161 -0.42 -12.72 -0.63
CA PRO A 161 -1.61 -13.29 -0.01
C PRO A 161 -2.31 -12.38 1.00
N THR A 162 -1.57 -11.54 1.73
CA THR A 162 -2.16 -10.56 2.65
C THR A 162 -2.97 -9.49 1.93
N HIS A 163 -2.53 -9.01 0.77
CA HIS A 163 -3.28 -8.05 -0.04
C HIS A 163 -4.58 -8.70 -0.55
N LEU A 164 -4.48 -9.94 -1.04
CA LEU A 164 -5.63 -10.74 -1.49
C LEU A 164 -6.66 -10.97 -0.37
N ALA A 165 -6.20 -11.24 0.85
CA ALA A 165 -7.09 -11.42 1.99
C ALA A 165 -7.81 -10.11 2.35
N LEU A 166 -7.09 -8.99 2.40
CA LEU A 166 -7.64 -7.70 2.85
C LEU A 166 -8.57 -7.06 1.82
N ILE A 167 -8.28 -7.16 0.52
CA ILE A 167 -9.11 -6.53 -0.54
C ILE A 167 -10.53 -7.10 -0.63
N ARG A 168 -10.77 -8.27 -0.03
CA ARG A 168 -12.11 -8.86 0.08
C ARG A 168 -13.06 -8.04 0.94
N PHE A 169 -12.53 -7.18 1.81
CA PHE A 169 -13.30 -6.39 2.75
C PHE A 169 -13.32 -4.92 2.31
N PRO A 170 -14.44 -4.42 1.75
CA PRO A 170 -14.48 -3.08 1.16
C PRO A 170 -14.07 -1.96 2.12
N HIS A 171 -14.43 -2.08 3.40
CA HIS A 171 -14.04 -1.12 4.42
C HIS A 171 -12.51 -1.07 4.67
N LEU A 172 -11.80 -2.19 4.53
CA LEU A 172 -10.33 -2.22 4.66
C LEU A 172 -9.65 -1.64 3.42
N THR A 173 -10.21 -1.87 2.23
CA THR A 173 -9.76 -1.21 1.00
C THR A 173 -9.93 0.31 1.10
N LEU A 174 -11.06 0.78 1.64
CA LEU A 174 -11.29 2.19 1.92
C LEU A 174 -10.26 2.75 2.92
N GLU A 175 -9.96 2.03 4.00
CA GLU A 175 -8.96 2.43 4.99
C GLU A 175 -7.55 2.54 4.38
N LYS A 176 -7.16 1.61 3.48
CA LYS A 176 -5.92 1.74 2.68
C LYS A 176 -5.91 3.05 1.89
N TYR A 177 -7.01 3.39 1.23
CA TYR A 177 -7.09 4.63 0.45
C TYR A 177 -7.06 5.88 1.31
N GLN A 178 -7.61 5.83 2.52
CA GLN A 178 -7.47 6.93 3.49
C GLN A 178 -5.98 7.17 3.82
N PHE A 179 -5.18 6.11 4.02
CA PHE A 179 -3.74 6.27 4.21
C PHE A 179 -3.03 6.86 2.99
N LEU A 180 -3.40 6.42 1.77
CA LEU A 180 -2.86 7.00 0.54
C LEU A 180 -3.22 8.49 0.40
N TYR A 181 -4.49 8.83 0.60
CA TYR A 181 -4.99 10.19 0.52
C TYR A 181 -4.29 11.09 1.55
N GLN A 182 -4.19 10.64 2.81
CA GLN A 182 -3.49 11.37 3.86
C GLN A 182 -2.02 11.61 3.49
N ALA A 183 -1.31 10.59 3.03
CA ALA A 183 0.09 10.72 2.63
C ALA A 183 0.28 11.70 1.46
N ILE A 184 -0.60 11.67 0.48
CA ILE A 184 -0.48 12.47 -0.74
C ILE A 184 -0.92 13.92 -0.52
N GLN A 185 -2.08 14.14 0.11
CA GLN A 185 -2.70 15.45 0.20
C GLN A 185 -2.31 16.21 1.46
N GLN A 186 -2.23 15.52 2.60
CA GLN A 186 -1.99 16.20 3.89
C GLN A 186 -0.51 16.28 4.22
N LEU A 187 0.26 15.24 3.90
CA LEU A 187 1.69 15.17 4.22
C LEU A 187 2.60 15.63 3.08
N GLU A 188 2.04 15.99 1.92
CA GLU A 188 2.78 16.39 0.72
C GLU A 188 3.96 15.44 0.42
N ALA A 189 3.69 14.13 0.46
CA ALA A 189 4.75 13.13 0.42
C ALA A 189 5.57 13.17 -0.89
N ASP A 190 5.04 13.73 -1.98
CA ASP A 190 5.78 14.04 -3.20
C ASP A 190 6.92 15.03 -2.93
N LYS A 191 6.59 16.20 -2.35
CA LYS A 191 7.57 17.23 -2.02
C LYS A 191 8.60 16.72 -1.01
N PHE A 192 8.13 15.93 -0.03
CA PHE A 192 9.02 15.30 0.93
C PHE A 192 10.03 14.37 0.23
N GLN A 193 9.56 13.48 -0.65
CA GLN A 193 10.43 12.56 -1.39
C GLN A 193 11.40 13.31 -2.29
N GLU A 194 10.94 14.27 -3.10
CA GLU A 194 11.79 15.06 -3.99
C GLU A 194 12.91 15.78 -3.22
N ASN A 195 12.55 16.44 -2.12
CA ASN A 195 13.52 17.12 -1.26
C ASN A 195 14.51 16.14 -0.65
N TRP A 196 14.04 15.00 -0.13
CA TRP A 196 14.90 13.99 0.45
C TRP A 196 15.86 13.40 -0.59
N ILE A 197 15.39 13.07 -1.79
CA ILE A 197 16.20 12.55 -2.90
C ILE A 197 17.26 13.58 -3.31
N GLY A 198 16.88 14.85 -3.41
CA GLY A 198 17.81 15.95 -3.71
C GLY A 198 18.89 16.11 -2.64
N GLN A 199 18.50 16.10 -1.37
CA GLN A 199 19.44 16.15 -0.24
C GLN A 199 20.38 14.94 -0.24
N TYR A 200 19.84 13.73 -0.39
CA TYR A 200 20.62 12.50 -0.41
C TYR A 200 21.62 12.48 -1.59
N LYS A 201 21.19 12.90 -2.79
CA LYS A 201 22.09 13.11 -3.94
C LYS A 201 23.23 14.05 -3.59
N ASN A 202 22.91 15.20 -2.99
CA ASN A 202 23.90 16.21 -2.62
C ASN A 202 24.89 15.71 -1.57
N MET A 203 24.44 14.88 -0.63
CA MET A 203 25.29 14.23 0.36
C MET A 203 26.29 13.26 -0.28
N ILE A 204 25.83 12.37 -1.16
CA ILE A 204 26.68 11.30 -1.68
C ILE A 204 27.47 11.67 -2.94
N GLN A 205 27.06 12.69 -3.70
CA GLN A 205 27.62 12.95 -5.03
C GLN A 205 29.14 13.16 -5.06
N ARG A 206 29.71 13.80 -4.03
CA ARG A 206 31.16 14.06 -3.95
C ARG A 206 31.90 12.74 -3.78
N ASP A 207 31.40 11.89 -2.88
CA ASP A 207 32.00 10.60 -2.55
C ASP A 207 31.80 9.58 -3.68
N MET A 208 30.67 9.65 -4.39
CA MET A 208 30.42 8.87 -5.60
C MET A 208 31.39 9.24 -6.73
N LYS A 209 31.72 10.53 -6.89
CA LYS A 209 32.68 11.00 -7.91
C LYS A 209 34.10 10.49 -7.71
N SER A 210 34.48 10.15 -6.47
CA SER A 210 35.79 9.59 -6.13
C SER A 210 35.82 8.06 -6.11
N ALA A 211 34.66 7.40 -6.25
CA ALA A 211 34.58 5.94 -6.13
C ALA A 211 35.19 5.28 -7.36
N ARG A 212 36.05 4.28 -7.14
CA ARG A 212 36.65 3.49 -8.22
C ARG A 212 35.64 2.56 -8.88
N VAL A 213 34.71 2.05 -8.08
CA VAL A 213 33.63 1.15 -8.49
C VAL A 213 32.33 1.70 -7.93
N VAL A 214 31.31 1.75 -8.78
CA VAL A 214 29.93 1.95 -8.37
C VAL A 214 29.21 0.72 -8.87
N ASP A 215 28.71 -0.10 -7.95
CA ASP A 215 27.93 -1.27 -8.32
C ASP A 215 26.61 -0.77 -8.94
N TYR A 216 26.42 -1.08 -10.22
CA TYR A 216 25.17 -0.85 -10.92
C TYR A 216 24.53 -2.21 -10.94
N GLY A 217 23.42 -2.41 -10.19
CA GLY A 217 22.78 -3.70 -9.91
C GLY A 217 22.27 -4.52 -11.12
N TYR A 218 22.83 -4.33 -12.30
CA TYR A 218 22.79 -5.29 -13.38
C TYR A 218 23.86 -6.35 -13.15
N LEU A 219 23.40 -7.52 -12.73
CA LEU A 219 24.04 -8.84 -12.86
C LEU A 219 24.33 -9.22 -14.33
N THR A 220 24.55 -8.25 -15.23
CA THR A 220 25.12 -8.56 -16.54
C THR A 220 26.56 -8.96 -16.29
N ARG A 221 26.88 -10.23 -16.57
CA ARG A 221 28.22 -10.88 -16.53
C ARG A 221 29.33 -10.16 -17.32
N LYS A 222 29.13 -8.91 -17.76
CA LYS A 222 30.14 -8.13 -18.46
C LYS A 222 30.97 -7.35 -17.44
N PRO A 223 32.28 -7.64 -17.33
CA PRO A 223 33.15 -6.93 -16.39
C PRO A 223 33.20 -5.44 -16.75
N PHE A 224 33.11 -4.60 -15.72
CA PHE A 224 33.62 -3.23 -15.66
C PHE A 224 33.42 -2.37 -16.91
N ARG A 225 32.30 -1.65 -16.99
CA ARG A 225 32.23 -0.47 -17.87
C ARG A 225 33.22 0.60 -17.34
N PRO A 226 33.74 1.50 -18.19
CA PRO A 226 34.67 2.56 -17.75
C PRO A 226 33.99 3.68 -16.93
N MET A 227 34.78 4.34 -16.06
CA MET A 227 34.39 5.33 -15.04
C MET A 227 33.44 6.46 -15.55
N ASN A 228 33.56 6.86 -16.82
CA ASN A 228 32.74 7.92 -17.43
C ASN A 228 31.28 7.49 -17.66
N TYR A 229 31.02 6.20 -17.88
CA TYR A 229 29.66 5.67 -18.03
C TYR A 229 28.87 5.78 -16.70
N PHE A 230 29.58 5.79 -15.56
CA PHE A 230 28.97 5.82 -14.23
C PHE A 230 28.58 7.21 -13.76
N ARG A 231 29.35 8.25 -14.10
CA ARG A 231 28.96 9.65 -13.76
C ARG A 231 27.67 10.03 -14.47
N TRP A 232 27.54 9.61 -15.73
CA TRP A 232 26.29 9.75 -16.48
C TRP A 232 25.18 8.88 -15.87
N GLY A 233 25.47 7.62 -15.54
CA GLY A 233 24.53 6.70 -14.91
C GLY A 233 23.91 7.21 -13.61
N VAL A 234 24.70 7.64 -12.63
CA VAL A 234 24.18 8.12 -11.33
C VAL A 234 23.29 9.34 -11.49
N ASN A 235 23.73 10.36 -12.25
CA ASN A 235 22.91 11.55 -12.50
C ASN A 235 21.64 11.20 -13.29
N ARG A 236 21.73 10.26 -14.23
CA ARG A 236 20.58 9.76 -14.98
C ARG A 236 19.59 9.03 -14.07
N GLU A 237 20.03 8.17 -13.16
CA GLU A 237 19.13 7.48 -12.23
C GLU A 237 18.47 8.44 -11.24
N PHE A 238 19.23 9.38 -10.66
CA PHE A 238 18.61 10.44 -9.85
C PHE A 238 17.61 11.27 -10.67
N GLY A 239 17.94 11.59 -11.93
CA GLY A 239 17.02 12.29 -12.84
C GLY A 239 15.75 11.49 -13.10
N ARG A 240 15.87 10.18 -13.35
CA ARG A 240 14.72 9.27 -13.53
C ARG A 240 13.84 9.20 -12.30
N VAL A 241 14.43 9.06 -11.12
CA VAL A 241 13.68 9.04 -9.86
C VAL A 241 12.97 10.37 -9.62
N LEU A 242 13.66 11.50 -9.83
CA LEU A 242 13.06 12.84 -9.71
C LEU A 242 11.99 13.13 -10.77
N GLU A 243 12.04 12.48 -11.92
CA GLU A 243 10.99 12.55 -12.94
C GLU A 243 9.81 11.62 -12.61
N PHE A 244 10.10 10.45 -12.01
CA PHE A 244 9.11 9.45 -11.64
C PHE A 244 8.19 9.96 -10.52
N VAL A 245 8.75 10.54 -9.44
CA VAL A 245 7.99 10.97 -8.26
C VAL A 245 6.80 11.86 -8.64
N PRO A 246 6.96 13.02 -9.32
CA PRO A 246 5.82 13.88 -9.64
C PRO A 246 4.80 13.20 -10.56
N LYS A 247 5.25 12.37 -11.51
CA LYS A 247 4.36 11.59 -12.38
C LYS A 247 3.51 10.60 -11.60
N ARG A 248 4.15 9.81 -10.72
CA ARG A 248 3.47 8.83 -9.88
C ARG A 248 2.45 9.51 -8.97
N TYR A 249 2.82 10.60 -8.31
CA TYR A 249 1.88 11.31 -7.44
C TYR A 249 0.74 11.97 -8.21
N SER A 250 0.99 12.52 -9.39
CA SER A 250 -0.07 13.02 -10.28
C SER A 250 -1.08 11.91 -10.63
N GLN A 251 -0.59 10.71 -10.96
CA GLN A 251 -1.45 9.57 -11.22
C GLN A 251 -2.20 9.08 -9.99
N LEU A 252 -1.54 8.98 -8.84
CA LEU A 252 -2.20 8.59 -7.59
C LEU A 252 -3.30 9.60 -7.22
N ARG A 253 -3.05 10.91 -7.35
CA ARG A 253 -4.07 11.95 -7.17
C ARG A 253 -5.22 11.76 -8.16
N SER A 254 -4.91 11.50 -9.42
CA SER A 254 -5.91 11.29 -10.47
C SER A 254 -6.74 10.05 -10.18
N ALA A 255 -6.11 8.95 -9.77
CA ALA A 255 -6.76 7.69 -9.42
C ALA A 255 -7.64 7.84 -8.18
N LEU A 256 -7.15 8.50 -7.13
CA LEU A 256 -7.93 8.76 -5.92
C LEU A 256 -9.11 9.71 -6.18
N ASN A 257 -8.94 10.71 -7.05
CA ASN A 257 -10.01 11.64 -7.41
C ASN A 257 -10.97 11.08 -8.46
N ARG A 258 -10.69 9.90 -9.05
CA ARG A 258 -11.64 9.24 -9.96
C ARG A 258 -12.85 8.79 -9.17
N PHE A 259 -14.00 9.22 -9.65
CA PHE A 259 -15.28 8.96 -9.04
C PHE A 259 -16.28 8.64 -10.13
N ASP A 260 -16.80 7.43 -10.10
CA ASP A 260 -17.84 6.95 -11.00
C ASP A 260 -19.17 6.99 -10.24
N GLY A 261 -19.95 8.03 -10.51
CA GLY A 261 -21.32 8.16 -10.02
C GLY A 261 -22.30 7.61 -11.05
N LYS A 262 -23.11 6.62 -10.66
CA LYS A 262 -24.26 6.17 -11.44
C LYS A 262 -25.54 6.55 -10.71
N TRP A 263 -26.42 7.29 -11.39
CA TRP A 263 -27.72 7.64 -10.84
C TRP A 263 -28.80 6.87 -11.60
N ALA A 264 -29.69 6.22 -10.87
CA ALA A 264 -30.90 5.63 -11.42
C ALA A 264 -32.14 6.11 -10.66
N TRP A 265 -33.21 6.38 -11.41
CA TRP A 265 -34.54 6.53 -10.83
C TRP A 265 -35.24 5.18 -10.90
N CYS A 266 -35.77 4.71 -9.78
CA CYS A 266 -36.66 3.57 -9.75
C CYS A 266 -38.06 4.09 -9.41
N ALA A 267 -39.00 3.91 -10.34
CA ALA A 267 -40.41 4.06 -10.01
C ALA A 267 -40.78 2.95 -9.02
N VAL A 268 -41.31 3.32 -7.86
CA VAL A 268 -41.73 2.36 -6.83
C VAL A 268 -43.22 2.01 -7.02
N ASP A 269 -44.02 3.00 -7.41
CA ASP A 269 -45.40 2.87 -7.90
C ASP A 269 -45.78 4.11 -8.73
N THR A 270 -47.05 4.24 -9.15
CA THR A 270 -47.55 5.35 -9.99
C THR A 270 -47.42 6.73 -9.35
N ASP A 271 -47.28 6.81 -8.02
CA ASP A 271 -47.25 8.07 -7.26
C ASP A 271 -45.91 8.27 -6.51
N ARG A 272 -44.96 7.34 -6.65
CA ARG A 272 -43.69 7.33 -5.90
C ARG A 272 -42.48 7.07 -6.80
N ALA A 273 -41.57 8.03 -6.80
CA ALA A 273 -40.24 7.88 -7.38
C ALA A 273 -39.20 7.76 -6.25
N GLU A 274 -38.41 6.69 -6.27
CA GLU A 274 -37.19 6.57 -5.48
C GLU A 274 -35.99 6.91 -6.37
N GLY A 275 -35.15 7.84 -5.92
CA GLY A 275 -33.84 8.07 -6.50
C GLY A 275 -32.82 7.17 -5.82
N ARG A 276 -32.12 6.34 -6.58
CA ARG A 276 -30.94 5.61 -6.11
C ARG A 276 -29.71 6.24 -6.75
N LEU A 277 -28.89 6.85 -5.91
CA LEU A 277 -27.56 7.27 -6.29
C LEU A 277 -26.62 6.16 -5.87
N ALA A 278 -25.84 5.63 -6.81
CA ALA A 278 -24.75 4.69 -6.54
C ALA A 278 -23.44 5.44 -6.81
N LEU A 279 -22.56 5.47 -5.82
CA LEU A 279 -21.28 6.16 -5.89
C LEU A 279 -20.18 5.13 -5.74
N SER A 280 -19.31 5.07 -6.73
CA SER A 280 -18.11 4.25 -6.70
C SER A 280 -16.89 5.14 -6.85
N GLY A 281 -15.88 4.93 -6.01
CA GLY A 281 -14.66 5.72 -6.02
C GLY A 281 -13.70 5.26 -4.94
N HIS A 282 -12.44 5.61 -5.10
CA HIS A 282 -11.38 5.21 -4.16
C HIS A 282 -11.28 6.15 -2.95
N VAL A 283 -11.88 7.34 -2.99
CA VAL A 283 -11.78 8.31 -1.89
C VAL A 283 -13.10 8.40 -1.12
N PRO A 284 -13.08 8.45 0.22
CA PRO A 284 -14.26 8.75 1.01
C PRO A 284 -14.83 10.11 0.59
N ILE A 285 -16.13 10.16 0.30
CA ILE A 285 -16.78 11.44 0.04
C ILE A 285 -16.93 12.13 1.39
N GLU A 286 -16.34 13.29 1.61
CA GLU A 286 -16.54 13.98 2.89
C GLU A 286 -17.90 14.68 2.94
N ILE A 287 -18.36 15.18 1.78
CA ILE A 287 -19.59 15.94 1.65
C ILE A 287 -20.27 15.55 0.33
N LEU A 288 -21.51 15.06 0.43
CA LEU A 288 -22.40 14.94 -0.71
C LEU A 288 -23.47 16.03 -0.61
N GLU A 289 -23.39 17.03 -1.48
CA GLU A 289 -24.40 18.08 -1.56
C GLU A 289 -25.37 17.79 -2.71
N MET A 290 -26.63 17.48 -2.38
CA MET A 290 -27.69 17.41 -3.38
C MET A 290 -28.26 18.82 -3.58
N ARG A 291 -28.49 19.22 -4.84
CA ARG A 291 -29.10 20.52 -5.18
C ARG A 291 -30.37 20.33 -6.02
N GLN A 292 -31.41 21.10 -5.73
CA GLN A 292 -32.59 21.26 -6.58
C GLN A 292 -32.70 22.72 -6.98
N ASN A 293 -32.71 23.01 -8.29
CA ASN A 293 -32.73 24.39 -8.81
C ASN A 293 -31.63 25.28 -8.20
N ASN A 294 -30.39 24.76 -8.14
CA ASN A 294 -29.22 25.40 -7.51
C ASN A 294 -29.34 25.73 -6.02
N LYS A 295 -30.39 25.26 -5.33
CA LYS A 295 -30.51 25.38 -3.88
C LYS A 295 -30.08 24.07 -3.22
N PRO A 296 -29.21 24.11 -2.18
CA PRO A 296 -28.86 22.93 -1.41
C PRO A 296 -30.13 22.31 -0.82
N ILE A 297 -30.32 21.02 -1.06
CA ILE A 297 -31.29 20.21 -0.35
C ILE A 297 -30.50 19.64 0.83
N GLY A 298 -30.64 20.26 1.99
CA GLY A 298 -29.76 19.99 3.13
C GLY A 298 -29.90 18.55 3.65
N TYR A 299 -28.91 17.71 3.35
CA TYR A 299 -28.82 16.36 3.90
C TYR A 299 -27.41 16.11 4.45
N LYS A 300 -27.34 15.51 5.64
CA LYS A 300 -26.12 14.89 6.16
C LYS A 300 -26.22 13.38 5.95
N ILE A 301 -25.25 12.81 5.26
CA ILE A 301 -25.20 11.37 5.00
C ILE A 301 -24.37 10.71 6.10
N HIS A 302 -24.89 9.60 6.62
CA HIS A 302 -24.15 8.69 7.47
C HIS A 302 -23.73 7.48 6.62
N TRP A 303 -22.49 7.06 6.76
CA TRP A 303 -21.89 5.96 6.00
C TRP A 303 -22.35 4.61 6.54
N GLU A 304 -22.87 3.75 5.67
CA GLU A 304 -22.93 2.29 5.86
C GLU A 304 -22.22 1.64 4.67
N ILE A 305 -21.31 0.71 4.94
CA ILE A 305 -20.54 -0.01 3.91
C ILE A 305 -21.20 -1.37 3.74
N ASP A 306 -21.71 -1.66 2.54
CA ASP A 306 -22.28 -2.96 2.21
C ASP A 306 -21.16 -3.98 1.89
N SER A 307 -21.46 -5.25 2.15
CA SER A 307 -20.59 -6.41 2.00
C SER A 307 -20.15 -6.73 0.56
N ASP A 308 -20.82 -6.19 -0.46
CA ASP A 308 -20.64 -6.62 -1.86
C ASP A 308 -19.68 -5.77 -2.71
N ARG A 309 -18.76 -5.01 -2.08
CA ARG A 309 -17.85 -4.03 -2.76
C ARG A 309 -18.55 -2.80 -3.32
N ASP A 310 -19.87 -2.76 -3.32
CA ASP A 310 -20.65 -1.56 -3.50
C ASP A 310 -20.81 -0.85 -2.15
N VAL A 311 -20.61 0.47 -2.13
CA VAL A 311 -21.19 1.29 -1.06
C VAL A 311 -22.68 1.35 -1.37
N SER A 312 -23.45 0.37 -0.88
CA SER A 312 -24.91 0.44 -1.01
C SER A 312 -25.46 1.42 0.02
N PHE A 313 -26.39 2.24 -0.44
CA PHE A 313 -26.93 3.36 0.32
C PHE A 313 -27.98 2.84 1.28
N VAL A 314 -27.98 3.37 2.50
CA VAL A 314 -29.19 3.41 3.31
C VAL A 314 -30.28 4.04 2.46
N THR A 315 -31.26 3.24 2.07
CA THR A 315 -32.45 3.69 1.35
C THR A 315 -33.19 4.64 2.29
N LYS A 316 -33.16 5.94 2.03
CA LYS A 316 -34.02 6.90 2.75
C LYS A 316 -35.00 7.57 1.80
N ARG A 317 -36.28 7.40 2.15
CA ARG A 317 -37.47 7.91 1.46
C ARG A 317 -37.38 9.41 1.26
N LEU A 318 -37.47 9.85 0.01
CA LEU A 318 -37.87 11.21 -0.32
C LEU A 318 -39.38 11.20 -0.53
N TYR A 319 -40.10 11.96 0.27
CA TYR A 319 -41.54 12.17 0.04
C TYR A 319 -41.70 13.25 -1.04
N PRO A 320 -42.33 12.95 -2.20
CA PRO A 320 -42.69 13.97 -3.15
C PRO A 320 -43.90 14.74 -2.60
N GLY A 321 -43.65 15.97 -2.18
CA GLY A 321 -44.65 16.85 -1.61
C GLY A 321 -44.46 18.28 -2.08
N ARG A 322 -44.38 18.50 -3.39
CA ARG A 322 -44.88 19.67 -4.15
C ARG A 322 -44.41 19.63 -5.61
N GLY A 323 -45.29 19.07 -6.45
CA GLY A 323 -45.57 19.45 -7.85
C GLY A 323 -44.44 19.51 -8.86
N ILE A 324 -44.35 18.47 -9.71
CA ILE A 324 -43.96 18.64 -11.12
C ILE A 324 -44.96 17.83 -11.97
N ILE A 325 -45.50 18.48 -13.00
CA ILE A 325 -46.49 17.99 -13.96
C ILE A 325 -45.80 16.98 -14.92
N PRO A 326 -46.45 15.88 -15.34
CA PRO A 326 -45.83 14.89 -16.21
C PRO A 326 -45.77 15.39 -17.66
N GLY A 327 -44.60 15.30 -18.27
CA GLY A 327 -44.40 15.50 -19.71
C GLY A 327 -43.14 16.27 -20.04
N GLY A 328 -42.06 15.56 -20.37
CA GLY A 328 -40.84 16.15 -20.93
C GLY A 328 -39.67 15.19 -20.87
N ALA A 329 -39.36 14.57 -22.01
CA ALA A 329 -38.11 13.85 -22.20
C ALA A 329 -36.93 14.82 -21.98
N TRP A 330 -35.99 14.47 -21.11
CA TRP A 330 -34.71 15.15 -21.01
C TRP A 330 -33.68 14.34 -21.79
N HIS A 331 -33.21 14.92 -22.90
CA HIS A 331 -31.97 14.51 -23.52
C HIS A 331 -30.80 14.99 -22.65
N SER A 332 -29.94 14.08 -22.20
CA SER A 332 -28.59 14.46 -21.76
C SER A 332 -27.71 14.58 -23.01
N ASN A 333 -27.34 15.81 -23.35
CA ASN A 333 -26.14 16.01 -24.16
C ASN A 333 -24.95 15.85 -23.23
N TYR A 334 -24.19 14.76 -23.44
CA TYR A 334 -22.77 14.72 -23.18
C TYR A 334 -22.04 14.97 -24.49
#